data_AF-A0A241V5I9-F1
#
_entry.id   AF-A0A241V5I9-F1
#
_cell.length_a   1.000
_cell.length_b   1.000
_cell.length_c   1.000
_cell.angle_alpha   90.00
_cell.angle_beta   90.00
_cell.angle_gamma   90.00
#
_symmetry.space_group_name_H-M   'P 1'
#
loop_
_entity.id
_entity.type
_entity.pdbx_description
1 polymer ?
#
loop_
_entity_poly.entity_id
_entity_poly.type
_entity_poly.pdbx_seq_one_letter_code
_entity_poly.pdbx_strand_id
1 'polypeptide(L)'
;MSESYKYIYTQISIFGSLPTHKVFLDSVERKAKFIFADNTFIYGKISDWALSHSGLDSRKSSWSDEPKSFLENEKNRLRKYRDLHPAFITKTNNG
;
A
#
# COMPACT_ATOMS: atom_id res chain seq x y z
N MET A 1 4.60 3.07 20.53
CA MET A 1 4.90 4.47 20.14
C MET A 1 3.90 4.84 19.07
N SER A 2 3.06 5.82 19.36
CA SER A 2 1.80 6.10 18.68
C SER A 2 2.02 6.66 17.28
N GLU A 3 2.31 5.77 16.32
CA GLU A 3 2.34 6.17 14.93
C GLU A 3 0.89 6.44 14.46
N SER A 4 0.50 7.72 14.38
CA SER A 4 -0.83 8.18 13.97
C SER A 4 -1.05 8.04 12.46
N TYR A 5 -0.75 6.87 11.91
CA TYR A 5 -0.97 6.56 10.50
C TYR A 5 -2.46 6.33 10.25
N LYS A 6 -3.11 7.28 9.56
CA LYS A 6 -4.51 7.17 9.16
C LYS A 6 -4.60 6.53 7.79
N TYR A 7 -5.40 5.47 7.65
CA TYR A 7 -5.75 4.90 6.35
C TYR A 7 -6.49 5.95 5.51
N ILE A 8 -6.04 6.16 4.27
CA ILE A 8 -6.68 7.10 3.34
C ILE A 8 -7.43 6.33 2.24
N TYR A 9 -6.75 5.46 1.51
CA TYR A 9 -7.32 4.70 0.39
C TYR A 9 -6.50 3.46 0.06
N THR A 10 -7.07 2.58 -0.76
CA THR A 10 -6.33 1.49 -1.40
C THR A 10 -6.04 1.88 -2.84
N GLN A 11 -4.77 1.95 -3.21
CA GLN A 11 -4.36 2.14 -4.60
C GLN A 11 -4.35 0.77 -5.27
N ILE A 12 -5.27 0.54 -6.22
CA ILE A 12 -5.22 -0.64 -7.08
C ILE A 12 -4.10 -0.46 -8.09
N SER A 13 -3.31 -1.51 -8.27
CA SER A 13 -2.30 -1.56 -9.32
C SER A 13 -2.99 -1.45 -10.69
N ILE A 14 -2.60 -0.42 -11.45
CA ILE A 14 -2.95 -0.26 -12.86
C ILE A 14 -1.73 -0.70 -13.66
N PHE A 15 -1.91 -1.25 -14.85
CA PHE A 15 -0.83 -1.77 -15.68
C PHE A 15 0.38 -0.81 -15.74
N GLY A 16 1.55 -1.30 -15.31
CA GLY A 16 2.81 -0.54 -15.28
C GLY A 16 3.06 0.31 -14.01
N SER A 17 2.12 0.34 -13.06
CA SER A 17 2.28 1.06 -11.78
C SER A 17 2.75 0.15 -10.65
N LEU A 18 3.02 0.75 -9.49
CA LEU A 18 3.25 0.03 -8.24
C LEU A 18 2.15 -1.03 -7.99
N PRO A 19 2.49 -2.17 -7.35
CA PRO A 19 1.54 -3.19 -6.92
C PRO A 19 0.46 -2.61 -6.01
N THR A 20 -0.67 -3.30 -5.88
CA THR A 20 -1.79 -2.82 -5.05
C THR A 20 -1.32 -2.64 -3.63
N HIS A 21 -1.55 -1.45 -3.09
CA HIS A 21 -1.07 -1.08 -1.76
C HIS A 21 -2.08 -0.21 -1.04
N LYS A 22 -2.12 -0.41 0.27
CA LYS A 22 -2.92 0.39 1.19
C LYS A 22 -2.10 1.58 1.63
N VAL A 23 -2.68 2.76 1.49
CA VAL A 23 -2.00 4.01 1.75
C VAL A 23 -2.42 4.52 3.11
N PHE A 24 -1.43 4.67 3.99
CA PHE A 24 -1.59 5.28 5.29
C PHE A 24 -0.78 6.57 5.34
N LEU A 25 -1.39 7.65 5.81
CA LEU A 25 -0.72 8.94 5.94
C LEU A 25 -0.49 9.24 7.41
N ASP A 26 0.74 9.61 7.75
CA ASP A 26 1.00 10.25 9.04
C ASP A 26 0.59 11.73 8.97
N SER A 27 -0.24 12.15 9.92
CA SER A 27 -0.68 13.53 10.06
C SER A 27 0.45 14.50 10.42
N VAL A 28 1.53 14.00 11.03
CA VAL A 28 2.60 14.85 11.58
C VAL A 28 3.69 15.12 10.54
N GLU A 29 4.22 14.08 9.89
CA GLU A 29 5.38 14.23 9.01
C GLU A 29 5.04 14.28 7.50
N ARG A 30 3.75 14.27 7.13
CA ARG A 30 3.28 14.07 5.73
C ARG A 30 3.96 12.88 5.06
N LYS A 31 4.37 11.89 5.83
CA LYS A 31 4.95 10.64 5.32
C LYS A 31 3.82 9.67 5.03
N ALA A 32 3.89 9.07 3.85
CA ALA A 32 2.99 8.01 3.47
C ALA A 32 3.65 6.65 3.71
N LYS A 33 2.93 5.75 4.36
CA LYS A 33 3.26 4.34 4.52
C LYS A 33 2.40 3.55 3.55
N PHE A 34 3.04 2.88 2.61
CA PHE A 34 2.39 2.02 1.62
C PHE A 34 2.52 0.57 2.08
N ILE A 35 1.40 -0.08 2.43
CA ILE A 35 1.37 -1.46 2.93
C ILE A 35 0.83 -2.39 1.84
N PHE A 36 1.62 -3.40 1.48
CA PHE A 36 1.29 -4.38 0.46
C PHE A 36 0.60 -5.62 1.04
N ALA A 37 0.06 -6.47 0.16
CA ALA A 37 -0.73 -7.65 0.51
C ALA A 37 0.04 -8.72 1.31
N ASP A 38 1.37 -8.71 1.27
CA ASP A 38 2.24 -9.60 2.06
C ASP A 38 2.61 -9.01 3.44
N ASN A 39 1.96 -7.91 3.84
CA ASN A 39 2.26 -7.16 5.06
C ASN A 39 3.68 -6.57 5.08
N THR A 40 4.29 -6.36 3.91
CA THR A 40 5.46 -5.49 3.80
C THR A 40 5.04 -4.06 3.52
N PHE A 41 5.94 -3.11 3.74
CA PHE A 41 5.67 -1.71 3.51
C PHE A 41 6.89 -0.96 2.98
N ILE A 42 6.61 0.20 2.37
CA ILE A 42 7.61 1.21 2.04
C ILE A 42 7.11 2.57 2.51
N TYR A 43 8.05 3.50 2.73
CA TYR A 43 7.71 4.90 2.94
C TYR A 43 7.85 5.67 1.64
N GLY A 44 6.93 6.60 1.42
CA GLY A 44 6.97 7.53 0.30
C GLY A 44 6.42 8.89 0.69
N LYS A 45 6.50 9.81 -0.27
CA LYS A 45 5.77 11.08 -0.21
C LYS A 45 4.59 10.99 -1.17
N ILE A 46 3.45 11.48 -0.73
CA ILE A 46 2.25 11.64 -1.57
C ILE A 46 2.16 13.11 -1.94
N SER A 47 1.85 13.39 -3.21
CA SER A 47 1.55 14.75 -3.64
C SER A 47 0.16 15.18 -3.16
N ASP A 48 -0.02 16.47 -2.88
CA ASP A 48 -1.32 17.00 -2.46
C ASP A 48 -2.42 16.73 -3.52
N TRP A 49 -2.06 16.66 -4.81
CA TRP A 49 -2.94 16.25 -5.91
C TRP A 49 -3.43 14.81 -5.78
N ALA A 50 -2.53 13.88 -5.47
CA ALA A 50 -2.91 12.50 -5.20
C ALA A 50 -3.79 12.47 -3.95
N LEU A 51 -3.49 13.22 -2.89
CA LEU A 51 -4.37 13.26 -1.71
C LEU A 51 -5.80 13.74 -2.03
N SER A 52 -5.95 14.73 -2.90
CA SER A 52 -7.26 15.28 -3.29
C SER A 52 -8.05 14.41 -4.27
N HIS A 53 -7.40 13.48 -4.96
CA HIS A 53 -8.01 12.65 -6.01
C HIS A 53 -7.93 11.14 -5.75
N SER A 54 -7.17 10.73 -4.75
CA SER A 54 -7.07 9.34 -4.32
C SER A 54 -8.19 9.02 -3.35
N GLY A 55 -9.36 8.72 -3.92
CA GLY A 55 -10.55 8.32 -3.17
C GLY A 55 -11.48 7.40 -3.96
N LEU A 56 -10.97 6.76 -5.02
CA LEU A 56 -11.82 5.98 -5.94
C LEU A 56 -12.09 4.54 -5.47
N ASP A 57 -11.31 3.99 -4.52
CA ASP A 57 -11.61 2.67 -3.96
C ASP A 57 -11.32 2.60 -2.45
N SER A 58 -12.35 2.87 -1.65
CA SER A 58 -12.35 2.74 -0.18
C SER A 58 -12.56 1.28 0.22
N ARG A 59 -11.59 0.42 -0.13
CA ARG A 59 -11.55 -0.96 0.38
C ARG A 59 -11.26 -0.98 1.88
N LYS A 60 -11.32 -2.17 2.49
CA LYS A 60 -11.12 -2.35 3.94
C LYS A 60 -9.77 -1.78 4.36
N SER A 61 -9.66 -1.27 5.58
CA SER A 61 -8.38 -0.72 6.08
C SER A 61 -7.33 -1.81 6.30
N SER A 62 -7.74 -3.00 6.79
CA SER A 62 -6.86 -4.14 7.01
C SER A 62 -6.85 -5.08 5.81
N TRP A 63 -5.68 -5.66 5.50
CA TRP A 63 -5.59 -6.75 4.52
C TRP A 63 -6.26 -8.03 5.01
N SER A 64 -6.33 -8.25 6.33
CA SER A 64 -6.98 -9.43 6.92
C SER A 64 -8.49 -9.46 6.71
N ASP A 65 -9.12 -8.30 6.47
CA ASP A 65 -10.56 -8.18 6.23
C ASP A 65 -10.92 -8.38 4.75
N GLU A 66 -9.93 -8.50 3.87
CA GLU A 66 -10.15 -8.73 2.44
C GLU A 66 -10.42 -10.21 2.15
N PRO A 67 -11.18 -10.54 1.10
CA PRO A 67 -11.40 -11.92 0.69
C PRO A 67 -10.07 -12.60 0.35
N LYS A 68 -9.88 -13.84 0.84
CA LYS A 68 -8.63 -14.61 0.67
C LYS A 68 -8.20 -14.73 -0.80
N SER A 69 -9.15 -14.96 -1.71
CA SER A 69 -8.89 -15.05 -3.15
C SER A 69 -8.30 -13.76 -3.74
N PHE A 70 -8.77 -12.61 -3.27
CA PHE A 70 -8.20 -11.31 -3.67
C PHE A 70 -6.79 -11.14 -3.11
N LEU A 71 -6.59 -11.46 -1.84
CA LEU A 71 -5.31 -11.33 -1.16
C LEU A 71 -4.22 -12.23 -1.78
N GLU A 72 -4.55 -13.46 -2.16
CA GLU A 72 -3.62 -14.35 -2.88
C GLU A 72 -3.26 -13.83 -4.27
N ASN A 73 -4.24 -13.30 -5.00
CA ASN A 73 -3.98 -12.70 -6.32
C ASN A 73 -3.05 -11.49 -6.21
N GLU A 74 -3.27 -10.60 -5.24
CA GLU A 74 -2.41 -9.43 -5.01
C GLU A 74 -1.02 -9.82 -4.52
N LYS A 75 -0.88 -10.87 -3.69
CA LYS A 75 0.43 -11.44 -3.33
C LYS A 75 1.18 -11.97 -4.55
N ASN A 76 0.49 -12.69 -5.44
CA ASN A 76 1.10 -13.18 -6.67
C ASN A 76 1.54 -12.04 -7.60
N ARG A 77 0.74 -10.97 -7.71
CA ARG A 77 1.11 -9.77 -8.46
C ARG A 77 2.32 -9.07 -7.86
N LEU A 78 2.36 -8.91 -6.54
CA LEU A 78 3.49 -8.32 -5.82
C LEU A 78 4.78 -9.13 -6.04
N ARG A 79 4.70 -10.45 -5.99
CA ARG A 79 5.84 -11.33 -6.26
C ARG A 79 6.37 -11.14 -7.68
N LYS A 80 5.49 -11.21 -8.68
CA LYS A 80 5.87 -10.96 -10.09
C LYS A 80 6.50 -9.58 -10.29
N TYR A 81 5.96 -8.56 -9.62
CA TYR A 81 6.52 -7.21 -9.69
C TYR A 81 7.93 -7.15 -9.09
N ARG A 82 8.16 -7.77 -7.93
CA ARG A 82 9.51 -7.87 -7.33
C ARG A 82 10.50 -8.58 -8.24
N ASP A 83 10.07 -9.68 -8.86
CA ASP A 83 10.91 -10.45 -9.78
C ASP A 83 11.32 -9.60 -11.00
N LEU A 84 10.43 -8.72 -11.49
CA LEU A 84 10.71 -7.79 -12.59
C LEU A 84 11.47 -6.53 -12.16
N HIS A 85 11.37 -6.13 -10.90
CA HIS A 85 11.95 -4.89 -10.37
C HIS A 85 12.84 -5.18 -9.14
N PRO A 86 14.07 -5.66 -9.32
CA PRO A 86 14.95 -6.03 -8.21
C PRO A 86 15.35 -4.85 -7.30
N ALA A 87 15.27 -3.61 -7.80
CA ALA A 87 15.48 -2.41 -7.00
C ALA A 87 14.31 -2.09 -6.04
N PHE A 88 13.18 -2.79 -6.18
CA PHE A 88 12.00 -2.61 -5.34
C PHE A 88 12.15 -3.36 -4.02
N ILE A 89 12.71 -2.69 -3.02
CA ILE A 89 12.95 -3.24 -1.69
C ILE A 89 11.85 -2.78 -0.73
N THR A 90 11.17 -3.73 -0.10
CA THR A 90 10.13 -3.48 0.90
C THR A 90 10.60 -3.91 2.28
N LYS A 91 10.18 -3.21 3.34
CA LYS A 91 10.46 -3.57 4.73
C LYS A 91 9.34 -4.43 5.31
N THR A 92 9.66 -5.40 6.16
CA THR A 92 8.65 -6.20 6.86
C THR A 92 7.94 -5.37 7.92
N ASN A 93 6.60 -5.33 7.90
CA ASN A 93 5.79 -4.72 8.96
C ASN A 93 5.79 -5.66 10.17
N ASN A 94 6.86 -5.62 10.96
CA ASN A 94 6.85 -6.17 12.31
C ASN A 94 6.00 -5.21 13.13
N GLY A 95 4.76 -5.63 13.42
CA GLY A 95 3.78 -4.83 14.17
C GLY A 95 4.27 -4.38 15.53
#